data_AF-A0A9E5HJC3-F1
#
_entry.id   AF-A0A9E5HJC3-F1
#
_cell.length_a   1.000
_cell.length_b   1.000
_cell.length_c   1.000
_cell.angle_alpha   90.00
_cell.angle_beta   90.00
_cell.angle_gamma   90.00
#
_symmetry.space_group_name_H-M   'P 1'
#
loop_
_entity.id
_entity.type
_entity.pdbx_description
1 polymer ?
#
loop_
_entity_poly.entity_id
_entity_poly.type
_entity_poly.pdbx_seq_one_letter_code
_entity_poly.pdbx_strand_id
1 'polypeptide(L)' 'HPVYNGDTLYPAFEINELTRQSTTGILGVAIEIHNQDGILCVSGNQRYLMRL' A
#
# COMPACT_ATOMS: atom_id res chain seq x y z
N HIS A 1 -6.26 6.88 12.23
CA HIS A 1 -7.57 7.54 12.45
C HIS A 1 -8.64 6.74 11.72
N PRO A 2 -9.82 6.45 12.30
CA PRO A 2 -10.90 5.77 11.58
C PRO A 2 -11.34 6.59 10.36
N VAL A 3 -11.85 5.93 9.32
CA VAL A 3 -12.45 6.60 8.16
C VAL A 3 -13.95 6.72 8.38
N TYR A 4 -14.51 7.89 8.07
CA TYR A 4 -15.93 8.16 8.18
C TYR A 4 -16.57 8.39 6.80
N ASN A 5 -17.89 8.27 6.73
CA ASN A 5 -18.61 8.59 5.50
C ASN A 5 -18.42 10.08 5.16
N GLY A 6 -18.08 10.37 3.91
CA GLY A 6 -17.79 11.72 3.43
C GLY A 6 -16.31 12.09 3.42
N ASP A 7 -15.44 11.27 4.03
CA ASP A 7 -13.99 11.49 3.91
C ASP A 7 -13.52 11.27 2.47
N THR A 8 -12.59 12.11 2.04
CA THR A 8 -11.83 11.91 0.81
C THR A 8 -10.47 11.33 1.18
N LEU A 9 -10.13 10.18 0.60
CA LEU A 9 -8.88 9.47 0.90
C LEU A 9 -7.84 9.64 -0.21
N TYR A 10 -6.59 9.81 0.20
CA TYR A 10 -5.43 10.00 -0.66
C TYR A 10 -4.44 8.86 -0.39
N PRO A 11 -4.43 7.81 -1.23
CA PRO A 11 -3.48 6.71 -1.08
C PRO A 11 -2.11 7.08 -1.65
N ALA A 12 -1.06 6.71 -0.92
CA ALA A 12 0.33 6.73 -1.34
C ALA A 12 0.87 5.30 -1.34
N PHE A 13 1.57 4.92 -2.41
CA PHE A 13 2.14 3.59 -2.59
C PHE A 13 3.64 3.69 -2.83
N GLU A 14 4.40 2.89 -2.11
CA GLU A 14 5.84 2.75 -2.29
C GLU A 14 6.19 1.29 -2.55
N ILE A 15 6.86 1.00 -3.66
CA ILE A 15 7.46 -0.31 -3.88
C ILE A 15 8.64 -0.44 -2.93
N ASN A 16 8.53 -1.33 -1.95
CA ASN A 16 9.53 -1.48 -0.89
C ASN A 16 10.19 -2.86 -0.86
N GLU A 17 9.74 -3.81 -1.68
CA GLU A 17 10.37 -5.12 -1.85
C GLU A 17 10.25 -5.58 -3.31
N LEU A 18 11.38 -6.01 -3.89
CA LEU A 18 11.42 -6.68 -5.19
C LEU A 18 12.33 -7.90 -5.07
N THR A 19 11.73 -9.08 -4.93
CA THR A 19 12.48 -10.33 -4.71
C THR A 19 12.21 -11.29 -5.86
N ARG A 20 13.24 -11.60 -6.65
CA ARG A 20 13.13 -12.61 -7.71
C ARG A 20 13.09 -14.03 -7.12
N GLN A 21 12.27 -14.90 -7.70
CA GLN A 21 12.28 -16.36 -7.49
C GLN A 21 12.53 -17.07 -8.84
N SER A 22 12.21 -18.36 -8.97
CA SER A 22 12.48 -19.13 -10.19
C SER A 22 11.62 -18.66 -11.38
N THR A 23 10.31 -18.84 -11.29
CA THR A 23 9.30 -18.45 -12.30
C THR A 23 8.38 -17.33 -11.83
N THR A 24 8.64 -16.83 -10.62
CA THR A 24 7.84 -15.82 -9.91
C THR A 24 8.73 -14.75 -9.30
N GLY A 25 8.11 -13.68 -8.79
CA GLY A 25 8.74 -12.68 -7.95
C GLY A 25 7.78 -12.19 -6.86
N ILE A 26 8.32 -11.66 -5.78
CA ILE A 26 7.54 -10.97 -4.75
C ILE A 26 7.66 -9.47 -5.01
N LEU A 27 6.52 -8.79 -5.08
CA LEU A 27 6.41 -7.33 -5.02
C LEU A 27 5.81 -6.95 -3.66
N GLY A 28 6.60 -6.27 -2.83
CA GLY A 28 6.12 -5.60 -1.63
C GLY A 28 5.76 -4.16 -1.93
N VAL A 29 4.60 -3.72 -1.45
CA VAL A 29 4.11 -2.36 -1.57
C VAL A 29 3.73 -1.86 -0.18
N ALA A 30 4.48 -0.88 0.33
CA ALA A 30 4.07 -0.10 1.49
C ALA A 30 2.96 0.88 1.09
N ILE A 31 2.00 1.06 1.99
CA ILE A 31 0.82 1.87 1.74
C ILE A 31 0.59 2.78 2.92
N GLU A 32 0.37 4.05 2.61
CA GLU A 32 -0.18 5.03 3.53
C GLU A 32 -1.43 5.64 2.90
N ILE A 33 -2.48 5.81 3.69
CA ILE A 33 -3.71 6.46 3.24
C ILE A 33 -4.02 7.59 4.23
N HIS A 34 -4.05 8.81 3.71
CA HIS A 34 -4.41 10.00 4.46
C HIS A 34 -5.81 10.49 4.07
N ASN A 35 -6.51 11.16 4.97
CA ASN A 35 -7.76 11.88 4.63
C ASN A 35 -7.46 13.30 4.11
N GLN A 36 -8.51 14.07 3.81
CA GLN A 36 -8.44 15.46 3.33
C GLN A 36 -7.70 16.43 4.26
N ASP A 37 -7.61 16.11 5.55
CA ASP A 37 -6.89 16.92 6.53
C ASP A 37 -5.42 16.48 6.68
N GLY A 38 -4.97 15.52 5.85
CA GLY A 38 -3.63 14.97 5.91
C GLY A 38 -3.41 13.98 7.07
N ILE A 39 -4.46 13.54 7.75
CA ILE A 39 -4.36 12.61 8.89
C ILE A 39 -4.18 11.18 8.37
N LEU A 40 -3.18 10.47 8.88
CA LEU A 40 -2.97 9.06 8.56
C LEU A 40 -4.14 8.20 9.09
N CYS A 41 -4.84 7.58 8.14
CA CYS A 41 -5.97 6.69 8.42
C CYS A 41 -5.55 5.22 8.39
N VAL A 42 -4.77 4.82 7.39
CA VAL A 42 -4.30 3.45 7.19
C VAL A 42 -2.81 3.46 6.89
N SER A 43 -2.06 2.57 7.53
CA SER A 43 -0.72 2.19 7.10
C SER A 43 -0.60 0.68 7.04
N GLY A 44 0.17 0.17 6.08
CA GLY A 44 0.33 -1.27 5.92
C GLY A 44 1.32 -1.66 4.84
N ASN A 45 1.50 -2.96 4.69
CA ASN A 45 2.31 -3.54 3.64
C ASN A 45 1.51 -4.66 2.95
N GLN A 46 1.46 -4.60 1.63
CA GLN A 46 0.90 -5.65 0.79
C GLN A 46 2.03 -6.40 0.10
N ARG A 47 1.89 -7.72 0.00
CA ARG A 47 2.81 -8.59 -0.73
C ARG A 47 2.07 -9.33 -1.83
N TYR A 48 2.61 -9.24 -3.04
CA TYR A 48 2.08 -9.89 -4.22
C TYR A 48 3.07 -10.93 -4.75
N LEU A 49 2.58 -12.13 -5.06
CA LEU A 49 3.31 -13.11 -5.86
C LEU A 49 3.00 -12.84 -7.33
N MET A 50 4.01 -12.42 -8.07
CA MET A 50 3.93 -12.11 -9.50
C MET A 50 4.52 -13.25 -10.31
N ARG A 51 3.90 -13.60 -11.44
CA ARG A 51 4.53 -14.49 -12.42
C ARG A 51 5.45 -13.67 -13.33
N LEU A 52 6.63 -14.22 -13.61
CA LEU A 52 7.61 -13.65 -14.55
C LEU A 52 7.40 -14.16 -15.98
#